data_AF-A0A4Z0RUP8-F1
#
_entry.id   AF-A0A4Z0RUP8-F1
#
_cell.length_a   1.000
_cell.length_b   1.000
_cell.length_c   1.000
_cell.angle_alpha   90.00
_cell.angle_beta   90.00
_cell.angle_gamma   90.00
#
_symmetry.space_group_name_H-M   'P 1'
#
loop_
_entity.id
_entity.type
_entity.pdbx_description
1 polymer ?
#
loop_
_entity_poly.entity_id
_entity_poly.type
_entity_poly.pdbx_seq_one_letter_code
_entity_poly.pdbx_strand_id
1 'polypeptide(L)' 'MTRVSKQTKFKAIQEYFLGVDSKRSIARRYGLDSKAFDLLIAAYETHGPDVLFNPPKVTTEFRIALASWAIKNNAS' A
#
# COMPACT_ATOMS: atom_id res chain seq x y z
N MET A 1 -5.08 -9.41 -15.12
CA MET A 1 -5.07 -8.58 -13.90
C MET A 1 -6.09 -7.47 -14.06
N THR A 2 -7.25 -7.59 -13.41
CA THR A 2 -8.27 -6.53 -13.37
C THR A 2 -7.80 -5.42 -12.44
N ARG A 3 -7.93 -4.16 -12.88
CA ARG A 3 -7.54 -3.00 -12.09
C ARG A 3 -8.54 -2.80 -10.95
N VAL A 4 -8.21 -3.29 -9.75
CA VAL A 4 -9.02 -3.07 -8.55
C VAL A 4 -9.08 -1.57 -8.23
N SER A 5 -10.30 -1.06 -8.00
CA SER A 5 -10.53 0.37 -7.77
C SER A 5 -9.90 0.87 -6.45
N LYS A 6 -9.64 2.18 -6.36
CA LYS A 6 -9.15 2.80 -5.11
C LYS A 6 -10.11 2.61 -3.94
N GLN A 7 -11.42 2.72 -4.18
CA GLN A 7 -12.43 2.50 -3.15
C GLN A 7 -12.47 1.05 -2.67
N THR A 8 -12.33 0.08 -3.59
CA THR A 8 -12.27 -1.34 -3.25
C THR A 8 -11.07 -1.64 -2.36
N LYS A 9 -9.90 -1.06 -2.68
CA LYS A 9 -8.70 -1.14 -1.86
C LYS A 9 -8.92 -0.53 -0.47
N PHE A 10 -9.54 0.65 -0.40
CA PHE A 10 -9.83 1.31 0.87
C PHE A 10 -10.75 0.48 1.77
N LYS A 11 -11.83 -0.10 1.22
CA LYS A 11 -12.71 -1.00 1.98
C LYS A 11 -11.98 -2.22 2.53
N ALA A 12 -11.12 -2.85 1.72
CA ALA A 12 -10.32 -3.99 2.17
C ALA A 12 -9.41 -3.62 3.36
N ILE A 13 -8.79 -2.44 3.33
CA ILE A 13 -7.98 -1.94 4.45
C ILE A 13 -8.84 -1.71 5.70
N GLN A 14 -10.01 -1.08 5.56
CA GLN A 14 -10.91 -0.85 6.69
C GLN A 14 -11.34 -2.17 7.35
N GLU A 15 -11.71 -3.18 6.56
CA GLU A 15 -12.07 -4.51 7.10
C GLU A 15 -10.91 -5.17 7.85
N TYR A 16 -9.68 -4.98 7.37
CA TYR A 16 -8.49 -5.49 8.04
C TYR A 16 -8.29 -4.85 9.42
N PHE A 17 -8.37 -3.51 9.50
CA PHE A 17 -8.23 -2.81 10.78
C PHE A 17 -9.39 -3.03 11.74
N LEU A 18 -10.59 -3.30 11.22
CA LEU A 18 -11.76 -3.68 12.02
C LEU A 18 -11.68 -5.13 12.53
N GLY A 19 -10.69 -5.91 12.10
CA GLY A 19 -10.51 -7.31 12.52
C GLY A 19 -11.62 -8.24 12.03
N VAL A 20 -12.30 -7.90 10.93
CA VAL A 20 -13.44 -8.67 10.40
C VAL A 20 -13.03 -10.08 9.98
N ASP A 21 -11.84 -10.21 9.40
CA ASP A 21 -11.32 -11.49 8.90
C ASP A 21 -9.78 -11.44 8.81
N SER A 22 -9.16 -12.57 8.55
CA SER A 22 -7.74 -12.67 8.27
C SER A 22 -7.36 -11.86 7.02
N LYS A 23 -6.16 -11.25 7.07
CA LYS A 23 -5.58 -10.51 5.96
C LYS A 23 -5.64 -11.27 4.63
N ARG A 24 -5.35 -12.58 4.65
CA ARG A 24 -5.36 -13.45 3.47
C ARG A 24 -6.76 -13.63 2.89
N SER A 25 -7.76 -13.82 3.74
CA SER A 25 -9.16 -13.94 3.32
C SER A 25 -9.66 -12.65 2.69
N ILE A 26 -9.39 -11.50 3.34
CA ILE A 26 -9.72 -10.17 2.83
C ILE A 26 -9.07 -9.93 1.46
N ALA A 27 -7.78 -10.18 1.33
CA ALA A 27 -7.06 -10.02 0.06
C ALA A 27 -7.71 -10.85 -1.06
N ARG A 28 -8.00 -12.13 -0.78
CA ARG A 28 -8.65 -13.03 -1.75
C ARG A 28 -10.04 -12.55 -2.14
N ARG A 29 -10.86 -12.13 -1.16
CA ARG A 29 -12.23 -11.62 -1.37
C ARG A 29 -12.26 -10.40 -2.27
N TYR A 30 -11.28 -9.51 -2.12
CA TYR A 30 -11.16 -8.28 -2.90
C TYR A 30 -10.30 -8.42 -4.17
N GLY A 31 -9.79 -9.61 -4.48
CA GLY A 31 -8.94 -9.86 -5.65
C GLY A 31 -7.58 -9.14 -5.57
N LEU A 32 -7.07 -8.92 -4.38
CA LEU A 32 -5.78 -8.29 -4.11
C LEU A 32 -4.68 -9.36 -3.97
N ASP A 33 -3.52 -9.10 -4.57
CA ASP A 33 -2.31 -9.84 -4.25
C ASP A 33 -1.96 -9.61 -2.77
N SER A 34 -1.62 -10.68 -2.06
CA SER A 34 -1.21 -10.62 -0.65
C SER A 34 -0.03 -9.68 -0.42
N LYS A 35 1.01 -9.72 -1.27
CA LYS A 35 2.17 -8.82 -1.12
C LYS A 35 1.79 -7.36 -1.35
N ALA A 36 0.96 -7.10 -2.35
CA ALA A 36 0.47 -5.76 -2.63
C ALA A 36 -0.42 -5.24 -1.49
N PHE A 37 -1.20 -6.13 -0.87
CA PHE A 37 -2.04 -5.78 0.26
C PHE A 37 -1.23 -5.52 1.53
N ASP A 38 -0.17 -6.30 1.79
CA ASP A 38 0.78 -6.03 2.88
C ASP A 38 1.41 -4.64 2.76
N LEU A 39 1.93 -4.32 1.57
CA LEU A 39 2.54 -3.00 1.32
C LEU A 39 1.51 -1.88 1.50
N LEU A 40 0.28 -2.12 1.07
CA LEU A 40 -0.79 -1.14 1.16
C LEU A 40 -1.21 -0.88 2.61
N ILE A 41 -1.28 -1.92 3.44
CA ILE A 41 -1.56 -1.79 4.88
C ILE A 41 -0.43 -0.98 5.54
N ALA A 42 0.83 -1.35 5.33
CA ALA A 42 1.97 -0.64 5.92
C ALA A 42 2.02 0.84 5.52
N ALA A 43 1.75 1.13 4.24
CA ALA A 43 1.69 2.50 3.75
C ALA A 43 0.49 3.27 4.31
N TYR A 44 -0.66 2.61 4.51
CA TYR A 44 -1.83 3.20 5.16
C TYR A 44 -1.59 3.49 6.65
N GLU A 45 -0.85 2.66 7.38
CA GLU A 45 -0.48 2.94 8.78
C GLU A 45 0.35 4.22 8.89
N THR A 46 1.20 4.49 7.91
CA THR A 46 2.11 5.65 7.92
C THR A 46 1.44 6.91 7.36
N HIS A 47 0.64 6.79 6.30
CA HIS A 47 0.13 7.94 5.53
C HIS A 47 -1.40 8.04 5.53
N GLY A 48 -2.11 7.11 6.16
CA GLY A 48 -3.57 7.08 6.15
C GLY A 48 -4.16 6.92 4.75
N PRO A 49 -5.38 7.43 4.51
CA PRO A 49 -6.07 7.28 3.23
C PRO A 49 -5.38 7.99 2.05
N ASP A 50 -4.49 8.96 2.32
CA ASP A 50 -3.79 9.70 1.28
C ASP A 50 -2.92 8.82 0.38
N VAL A 51 -2.42 7.69 0.90
CA VAL A 51 -1.68 6.71 0.07
C VAL A 51 -2.48 6.23 -1.15
N LEU A 52 -3.82 6.16 -1.03
CA LEU A 52 -4.71 5.72 -2.11
C LEU A 52 -5.19 6.89 -2.97
N PHE A 53 -5.55 8.00 -2.33
CA PHE A 53 -6.25 9.10 -2.99
C PHE A 53 -5.32 10.20 -3.47
N ASN A 54 -4.29 10.53 -2.69
CA ASN A 54 -3.34 11.60 -2.91
C ASN A 54 -1.89 11.12 -2.76
N PRO A 55 -1.45 10.10 -3.53
CA PRO A 55 -0.08 9.61 -3.41
C PRO A 55 0.92 10.73 -3.71
N PRO A 56 2.06 10.78 -2.99
CA PRO A 56 3.09 11.76 -3.26
C PRO A 56 3.52 11.69 -4.73
N LYS A 57 3.73 12.84 -5.34
CA LYS A 57 4.23 12.90 -6.72
C LYS A 57 5.64 12.35 -6.75
N VAL A 58 5.89 11.40 -7.64
CA VAL A 58 7.23 10.87 -7.88
C VAL A 58 8.02 11.91 -8.69
N THR A 59 8.68 12.83 -7.99
CA THR A 59 9.55 13.85 -8.61
C THR A 59 10.99 13.35 -8.76
N THR A 60 11.81 14.12 -9.48
CA THR A 60 13.25 13.83 -9.62
C THR A 60 13.96 13.85 -8.27
N GLU A 61 13.64 14.83 -7.43
CA GLU A 61 14.21 15.00 -6.09
C GLU A 61 13.84 13.82 -5.20
N PHE A 62 12.58 13.37 -5.25
CA PHE A 62 12.14 12.17 -4.53
C PHE A 62 12.93 10.94 -4.95
N ARG A 63 13.17 10.74 -6.25
CA ARG A 63 13.97 9.61 -6.76
C ARG A 63 15.42 9.67 -6.28
N ILE A 64 16.04 10.85 -6.30
CA ILE A 64 17.41 11.06 -5.83
C ILE A 64 17.51 10.77 -4.33
N ALA A 65 16.55 11.27 -3.54
CA ALA A 65 16.50 11.03 -2.10
C ALA A 65 16.33 9.54 -1.78
N LEU A 66 15.42 8.85 -2.49
CA LEU A 66 15.18 7.42 -2.32
C LEU A 66 16.41 6.59 -2.69
N ALA A 67 17.08 6.89 -3.81
CA ALA A 67 18.30 6.19 -4.22
C ALA A 67 19.44 6.40 -3.21
N SER A 68 19.63 7.63 -2.74
CA SER A 68 20.64 7.96 -1.72
C SER A 68 20.36 7.21 -0.41
N TRP A 69 19.10 7.13 0.00
CA TRP A 69 18.70 6.34 1.17
C TRP A 69 18.97 4.85 0.97
N ALA A 70 18.63 4.28 -0.19
CA ALA A 70 18.85 2.86 -0.47
C ALA A 70 20.33 2.48 -0.42
N ILE A 71 21.20 3.30 -1.02
CA ILE A 71 22.67 3.14 -0.96
C ILE A 71 23.16 3.21 0.49
N LYS A 72 22.72 4.22 1.25
CA LYS A 72 23.14 4.41 2.65
C LYS A 72 22.73 3.24 3.56
N ASN A 73 21.60 2.61 3.29
CA ASN A 73 21.06 1.53 4.11
C ASN A 73 21.33 0.13 3.54
N ASN A 74 22.11 0.03 2.45
CA ASN A 74 22.39 -1.23 1.76
C ASN A 74 21.11 -2.01 1.38
N ALA A 75 20.05 -1.28 1.02
CA ALA A 75 18.76 -1.85 0.64
C ALA A 75 18.82 -2.29 -0.84
N SER A 76 18.55 -3.58 -1.10
CA SER A 76 18.51 -4.19 -2.44
C SER A 76 17.09 -4.46 -2.91
#